data_AF-A0A1I7VAK7-F1
#
_entry.id   AF-A0A1I7VAK7-F1
#
_cell.length_a   1.000
_cell.length_b   1.000
_cell.length_c   1.000
_cell.angle_alpha   90.00
_cell.angle_beta   90.00
_cell.angle_gamma   90.00
#
_symmetry.space_group_name_H-M   'P 1'
#
loop_
_entity.id
_entity.type
_entity.pdbx_description
1 polymer ?
#
loop_
_entity_poly.entity_id
_entity_poly.type
_entity_poly.pdbx_seq_one_letter_code
_entity_poly.pdbx_strand_id
1 'polypeptide(L)'
;MIPWGGSKFLPDGTIRCRHGSIECEANKLQSCVLEYAEMKHALAFIICFERSLLRNTGDIKSAIKHCSGFIRNRYEQIRKCYHSKRGIQLQQKAFYRTMSAKPNRISEVPYLLINDYSPNPDSNNLNINATLLLLKKWKRMFRV
;
A
#
# COMPACT_ATOMS: atom_id res chain seq x y z
N MET A 1 0.51 -1.81 -5.20
CA MET A 1 0.12 -1.80 -3.77
C MET A 1 -1.04 -0.84 -3.55
N ILE A 2 -1.87 -1.04 -2.53
CA ILE A 2 -2.98 -0.15 -2.14
C ILE A 2 -2.82 0.18 -0.65
N PRO A 3 -2.27 1.36 -0.28
CA PRO A 3 -2.10 1.78 1.12
C PRO A 3 -3.43 2.23 1.71
N TRP A 4 -4.11 1.30 2.38
CA TRP A 4 -5.38 1.54 3.07
C TRP A 4 -5.54 0.61 4.26
N GLY A 5 -5.33 -0.69 4.02
CA GLY A 5 -5.39 -1.72 5.04
C GLY A 5 -6.77 -1.82 5.71
N GLY A 6 -6.78 -1.85 7.04
CA GLY A 6 -8.00 -1.94 7.85
C GLY A 6 -8.69 -0.61 8.13
N SER A 7 -8.32 0.47 7.43
CA SER A 7 -8.84 1.82 7.63
C SER A 7 -10.32 1.93 7.23
N LYS A 8 -11.01 2.91 7.80
CA LYS A 8 -12.43 3.21 7.53
C LYS A 8 -12.60 4.63 7.04
N PHE A 9 -13.45 4.82 6.05
CA PHE A 9 -13.94 6.13 5.63
C PHE A 9 -15.24 6.42 6.40
N LEU A 10 -15.27 7.50 7.18
CA LEU A 10 -16.40 7.84 8.05
C LEU A 10 -17.42 8.73 7.30
N PRO A 11 -18.69 8.78 7.76
CA PRO A 11 -19.73 9.59 7.12
C PRO A 11 -19.42 11.09 7.05
N ASP A 12 -18.63 11.61 7.99
CA ASP A 12 -18.18 13.00 8.04
C ASP A 12 -17.04 13.32 7.05
N GLY A 13 -16.62 12.33 6.25
CA GLY A 13 -15.55 12.46 5.26
C GLY A 13 -14.15 12.25 5.82
N THR A 14 -14.00 11.94 7.11
CA THR A 14 -12.71 11.68 7.74
C THR A 14 -12.28 10.21 7.59
N ILE A 15 -10.97 9.97 7.72
CA ILE A 15 -10.38 8.62 7.65
C ILE A 15 -9.96 8.22 9.06
N ARG A 16 -10.39 7.03 9.48
CA ARG A 16 -9.96 6.41 10.73
C ARG A 16 -9.14 5.16 10.46
N CYS A 17 -7.87 5.19 10.83
CA CYS A 17 -6.95 4.05 10.71
C CYS A 17 -6.92 3.23 11.99
N ARG A 18 -6.54 1.95 11.89
CA ARG A 18 -6.56 0.99 13.02
C ARG A 18 -5.51 1.33 14.08
N HIS A 19 -4.37 1.82 13.64
CA HIS A 19 -3.21 2.18 14.46
C HIS A 19 -3.03 3.70 14.58
N GLY A 20 -4.13 4.47 14.47
CA GLY A 20 -4.15 5.91 14.71
C GLY A 20 -3.61 6.77 13.57
N SER A 21 -3.29 8.03 13.88
CA SER A 21 -2.96 9.06 12.89
C SER A 21 -1.67 8.79 12.11
N ILE A 22 -0.68 8.14 12.73
CA ILE A 22 0.59 7.80 12.07
C ILE A 22 0.34 6.86 10.88
N GLU A 23 -0.52 5.84 11.04
CA GLU A 23 -0.90 4.95 9.94
C GLU A 23 -1.61 5.72 8.82
N CYS A 24 -2.53 6.62 9.16
CA CYS A 24 -3.23 7.43 8.16
C CYS A 24 -2.29 8.33 7.36
N GLU A 25 -1.36 8.99 8.04
CA GLU A 25 -0.37 9.85 7.39
C GLU A 25 0.62 9.02 6.54
N ALA A 26 1.05 7.85 7.02
CA ALA A 26 1.87 6.90 6.26
C ALA A 26 1.14 6.42 5.00
N ASN A 27 -0.11 5.95 5.11
CA ASN A 27 -0.93 5.53 3.98
C ASN A 27 -1.09 6.64 2.94
N LYS A 28 -1.38 7.87 3.38
CA LYS A 28 -1.51 9.04 2.50
C LYS A 28 -0.19 9.33 1.75
N LEU A 29 0.94 9.34 2.46
CA LEU A 29 2.25 9.56 1.85
C LEU A 29 2.57 8.48 0.81
N GLN A 30 2.38 7.20 1.16
CA GLN A 30 2.66 6.09 0.25
C GLN A 30 1.78 6.12 -1.00
N SER A 31 0.51 6.51 -0.87
CA SER A 31 -0.37 6.73 -2.02
C SER A 31 0.16 7.84 -2.94
N CYS A 32 0.68 8.94 -2.39
CA CYS A 32 1.33 9.99 -3.18
C CYS A 32 2.64 9.52 -3.83
N VAL A 33 3.43 8.70 -3.15
CA VAL A 33 4.66 8.11 -3.73
C VAL A 33 4.31 7.22 -4.92
N LEU A 34 3.29 6.36 -4.79
CA LEU A 34 2.84 5.48 -5.87
C LEU A 34 2.25 6.24 -7.07
N GLU A 35 1.71 7.43 -6.84
CA GLU A 35 1.14 8.27 -7.90
C GLU A 35 2.24 8.96 -8.74
N TYR A 36 3.31 9.45 -8.10
CA TYR A 36 4.27 10.35 -8.75
C TYR A 36 5.67 9.75 -9.01
N ALA A 37 6.05 8.69 -8.31
CA ALA A 37 7.33 8.01 -8.53
C ALA A 37 7.17 6.79 -9.45
N GLU A 38 8.21 6.49 -10.22
CA GLU A 38 8.29 5.22 -10.95
C GLU A 38 8.21 4.04 -9.97
N MET A 39 7.57 2.94 -10.39
CA MET A 39 7.30 1.81 -9.51
C MET A 39 8.55 1.28 -8.78
N LYS A 40 9.70 1.18 -9.46
CA LYS A 40 10.96 0.72 -8.84
C LYS A 40 11.40 1.61 -7.68
N HIS A 41 11.30 2.93 -7.86
CA HIS A 41 11.68 3.94 -6.88
C HIS A 41 10.64 4.04 -5.75
N ALA A 42 9.36 3.97 -6.10
CA ALA A 42 8.26 3.95 -5.16
C ALA A 42 8.37 2.76 -4.20
N LEU A 43 8.60 1.55 -4.72
CA LEU A 43 8.76 0.35 -3.89
C LEU A 43 9.98 0.44 -2.99
N ALA A 44 11.12 0.88 -3.51
CA ALA A 44 12.34 1.05 -2.71
C ALA A 44 12.14 2.05 -1.56
N PHE A 45 11.49 3.19 -1.85
CA PHE A 45 11.12 4.17 -0.81
C PHE A 45 10.20 3.56 0.24
N ILE A 46 9.12 2.89 -0.17
CA ILE A 46 8.11 2.33 0.74
C ILE A 46 8.74 1.29 1.66
N ILE A 47 9.57 0.39 1.13
CA ILE A 47 10.27 -0.63 1.93
C ILE A 47 11.19 0.02 2.96
N CYS A 48 11.97 1.03 2.55
CA CYS A 48 12.82 1.78 3.47
C CYS A 48 11.99 2.50 4.55
N PHE A 49 10.93 3.18 4.13
CA PHE A 49 10.08 4.02 4.99
C PHE A 49 9.37 3.19 6.05
N GLU A 50 8.75 2.06 5.68
CA GLU A 50 8.11 1.14 6.62
C GLU A 50 9.10 0.58 7.65
N ARG A 51 10.29 0.15 7.20
CA ARG A 51 11.36 -0.31 8.11
C ARG A 51 11.82 0.79 9.06
N SER A 52 11.92 2.03 8.58
CA SER A 52 12.32 3.17 9.39
C SER A 52 11.25 3.56 10.42
N LEU A 53 9.96 3.50 10.07
CA LEU A 53 8.87 3.77 10.99
C LEU A 53 8.84 2.76 12.15
N LEU A 54 9.05 1.48 11.85
CA LEU A 54 9.12 0.43 12.87
C LEU A 54 10.28 0.64 13.86
N ARG A 55 11.44 1.11 13.37
CA ARG A 55 12.62 1.36 14.22
C ARG A 55 12.52 2.64 15.05
N ASN A 56 11.90 3.69 14.52
CA ASN A 56 11.87 5.02 15.12
C ASN A 56 10.49 5.35 15.74
N THR A 57 9.78 4.35 16.27
CA THR A 57 8.51 4.53 17.01
C THR A 57 7.47 5.40 16.26
N GLY A 58 7.43 5.32 14.93
CA GLY A 58 6.46 6.06 14.12
C GLY A 58 6.82 7.50 13.75
N ASP A 59 8.07 7.96 13.91
CA ASP A 59 8.48 9.29 13.42
C ASP A 59 8.56 9.34 11.88
N ILE A 60 7.48 9.86 11.29
CA ILE A 60 7.32 10.05 9.84
C ILE A 60 8.38 10.99 9.26
N LYS A 61 8.71 12.09 9.94
CA LYS A 61 9.62 13.10 9.37
C LYS A 61 11.02 12.53 9.23
N SER A 62 11.50 11.83 10.25
CA SER A 62 12.81 11.16 10.22
C SER A 62 12.83 10.03 9.19
N ALA A 63 11.76 9.24 9.09
CA ALA A 63 11.65 8.18 8.10
C ALA A 63 11.65 8.70 6.64
N ILE A 64 10.91 9.78 6.36
CA ILE A 64 10.95 10.46 5.05
C ILE A 64 12.37 10.92 4.74
N LYS A 65 13.03 11.62 5.69
CA LYS A 65 14.37 12.15 5.49
C LYS A 65 15.36 11.03 5.15
N HIS A 66 15.32 9.94 5.93
CA HIS A 66 16.20 8.79 5.75
C HIS A 66 16.03 8.12 4.37
N CYS A 67 14.78 8.00 3.89
CA CYS A 67 14.47 7.27 2.66
C CYS A 67 14.34 8.15 1.41
N SER A 68 14.41 9.48 1.55
CA SER A 68 14.15 10.47 0.49
C SER A 68 14.99 10.28 -0.78
N GLY A 69 16.18 9.67 -0.67
CA GLY A 69 17.06 9.38 -1.80
C GLY A 69 16.36 8.63 -2.94
N PHE A 70 15.46 7.69 -2.63
CA PHE A 70 14.72 6.91 -3.64
C PHE A 70 13.72 7.74 -4.45
N ILE A 71 13.21 8.85 -3.89
CA ILE A 71 12.19 9.70 -4.52
C ILE A 71 12.69 11.12 -4.80
N ARG A 72 14.00 11.35 -4.73
CA ARG A 72 14.60 12.70 -4.79
C ARG A 72 14.07 13.55 -5.96
N ASN A 73 13.99 12.96 -7.15
CA ASN A 73 13.55 13.64 -8.38
C ASN A 73 12.04 13.93 -8.45
N ARG A 74 11.27 13.43 -7.49
CA ARG A 74 9.81 13.58 -7.38
C ARG A 74 9.37 14.10 -6.00
N TYR A 75 10.31 14.39 -5.12
CA TYR A 75 10.05 14.73 -3.72
C TYR A 75 9.08 15.91 -3.58
N GLU A 76 9.28 17.00 -4.32
CA GLU A 76 8.40 18.16 -4.24
C GLU A 76 6.98 17.88 -4.74
N GLN A 77 6.81 17.04 -5.76
CA GLN A 77 5.48 16.64 -6.24
C GLN A 77 4.77 15.77 -5.20
N ILE A 78 5.49 14.82 -4.60
CA ILE A 78 4.98 13.94 -3.54
C ILE A 78 4.60 14.76 -2.30
N ARG A 79 5.46 15.72 -1.89
CA ARG A 79 5.20 16.62 -0.76
C ARG A 79 3.96 17.47 -0.99
N LYS A 80 3.81 18.07 -2.19
CA LYS A 80 2.61 18.81 -2.58
C LYS A 80 1.36 17.93 -2.55
N CYS A 81 1.45 16.71 -3.10
CA CYS A 81 0.35 15.75 -3.04
C CYS A 81 -0.08 15.45 -1.60
N TYR A 82 0.88 15.15 -0.73
CA TYR A 82 0.66 14.77 0.66
C TYR A 82 -0.06 15.87 1.48
N HIS A 83 0.21 17.15 1.21
CA HIS A 83 -0.42 18.29 1.88
C HIS A 83 -1.66 18.84 1.16
N SER A 84 -2.12 18.22 0.08
CA SER A 84 -3.24 18.74 -0.73
C SER A 84 -4.45 17.82 -0.70
N LYS A 85 -5.57 18.32 -1.25
CA LYS A 85 -6.77 17.51 -1.52
C LYS A 85 -6.48 16.28 -2.38
N ARG A 86 -5.42 16.30 -3.19
CA ARG A 86 -5.02 15.14 -4.01
C ARG A 86 -4.66 13.93 -3.14
N GLY A 87 -3.94 14.12 -2.04
CA GLY A 87 -3.62 13.03 -1.10
C GLY A 87 -4.88 12.38 -0.52
N ILE A 88 -5.89 13.20 -0.17
CA ILE A 88 -7.19 12.71 0.33
C ILE A 88 -7.94 11.94 -0.75
N GLN A 89 -7.98 12.45 -1.99
CA GLN A 89 -8.61 11.75 -3.12
C GLN A 89 -7.96 10.40 -3.42
N LEU A 90 -6.63 10.31 -3.31
CA LEU A 90 -5.92 9.05 -3.48
C LEU A 90 -6.27 8.04 -2.38
N GLN A 91 -6.47 8.50 -1.14
CA GLN A 91 -6.96 7.67 -0.04
C GLN A 91 -8.41 7.20 -0.26
N GLN A 92 -9.30 8.06 -0.75
CA GLN A 92 -10.65 7.66 -1.16
C GLN A 92 -10.62 6.60 -2.27
N LYS A 93 -9.76 6.77 -3.28
CA LYS A 93 -9.55 5.77 -4.33
C LYS A 93 -9.04 4.45 -3.75
N ALA A 94 -8.12 4.50 -2.79
CA ALA A 94 -7.61 3.32 -2.10
C ALA A 94 -8.71 2.59 -1.30
N PHE A 95 -9.58 3.33 -0.60
CA PHE A 95 -10.78 2.79 0.06
C PHE A 95 -11.67 2.03 -0.92
N TYR A 96 -12.13 2.69 -2.00
CA TYR A 96 -13.02 2.05 -2.96
C TYR A 96 -12.40 0.82 -3.60
N ARG A 97 -11.12 0.87 -3.96
CA ARG A 97 -10.41 -0.31 -4.51
C ARG A 97 -10.33 -1.46 -3.51
N THR A 98 -10.12 -1.17 -2.23
CA THR A 98 -10.06 -2.18 -1.17
C THR A 98 -11.45 -2.80 -0.95
N MET A 99 -12.51 -1.99 -0.91
CA MET A 99 -13.89 -2.48 -0.72
C MET A 99 -14.42 -3.24 -1.95
N SER A 100 -13.95 -2.91 -3.15
CA SER A 100 -14.32 -3.59 -4.40
C SER A 100 -13.47 -4.84 -4.68
N ALA A 101 -12.51 -5.18 -3.82
CA ALA A 101 -11.65 -6.34 -4.02
C ALA A 101 -12.49 -7.62 -4.07
N LYS A 102 -12.23 -8.46 -5.08
CA LYS A 102 -12.87 -9.74 -5.33
C LYS A 102 -11.79 -10.84 -5.40
N PRO A 103 -12.14 -12.11 -5.17
CA PRO A 103 -13.48 -12.65 -4.94
C PRO A 103 -13.98 -12.55 -3.49
N ASN A 104 -13.06 -12.50 -2.52
CA ASN A 104 -13.40 -12.57 -1.10
C ASN A 104 -13.32 -11.20 -0.43
N ARG A 105 -14.16 -10.97 0.58
CA ARG A 105 -14.02 -9.81 1.46
C ARG A 105 -12.70 -9.87 2.22
N ILE A 106 -12.07 -8.73 2.42
CA ILE A 106 -10.83 -8.60 3.16
C ILE A 106 -11.15 -8.62 4.67
N SER A 107 -10.82 -9.71 5.35
CA SER A 107 -10.94 -9.89 6.81
C SER A 107 -9.70 -9.38 7.55
N GLU A 108 -8.52 -9.57 6.96
CA GLU A 108 -7.23 -9.25 7.56
C GLU A 108 -6.23 -8.67 6.54
N VAL A 109 -5.12 -8.14 7.04
CA VAL A 109 -4.02 -7.58 6.24
C VAL A 109 -2.70 -8.26 6.64
N PRO A 110 -1.74 -8.46 5.71
CA PRO A 110 -1.74 -7.98 4.33
C PRO A 110 -2.52 -8.88 3.35
N TYR A 111 -3.54 -8.35 2.66
CA TYR A 111 -4.31 -9.11 1.67
C TYR A 111 -3.64 -9.15 0.29
N LEU A 112 -3.38 -10.34 -0.22
CA LEU A 112 -2.71 -10.55 -1.51
C LEU A 112 -3.67 -11.12 -2.55
N LEU A 113 -3.67 -10.49 -3.73
CA LEU A 113 -4.39 -10.95 -4.90
C LEU A 113 -3.41 -11.25 -6.02
N ILE A 114 -3.52 -12.45 -6.57
CA ILE A 114 -2.69 -12.91 -7.66
C ILE A 114 -3.58 -13.52 -8.73
N ASN A 115 -3.76 -12.82 -9.85
CA ASN A 115 -4.69 -13.19 -10.92
C ASN A 115 -6.11 -13.47 -10.38
N ASP A 116 -6.66 -12.53 -9.62
CA ASP A 116 -7.98 -12.58 -8.96
C ASP A 116 -8.17 -13.78 -8.02
N TYR A 117 -7.08 -14.33 -7.50
CA TYR A 117 -7.09 -15.37 -6.48
C TYR A 117 -6.35 -14.89 -5.24
N SER A 118 -6.95 -15.08 -4.07
CA SER A 118 -6.30 -14.87 -2.77
C SER A 118 -6.09 -16.23 -2.11
N PRO A 119 -4.85 -16.61 -1.74
CA PRO A 119 -4.54 -17.96 -1.27
C PRO A 119 -5.27 -18.40 0.00
N ASN A 120 -5.65 -17.48 0.89
CA ASN A 120 -6.43 -17.80 2.09
C ASN A 120 -6.96 -16.52 2.77
N PRO A 121 -8.20 -16.49 3.29
CA PRO A 121 -8.69 -15.40 4.15
C PRO A 121 -8.13 -15.39 5.59
N ASP A 122 -7.45 -16.47 6.02
CA ASP A 122 -7.03 -16.69 7.42
C ASP A 122 -5.52 -16.90 7.61
N SER A 123 -4.74 -16.86 6.53
CA SER A 123 -3.28 -16.96 6.64
C SER A 123 -2.64 -16.37 5.40
N ASN A 124 -2.24 -15.09 5.52
CA ASN A 124 -1.39 -14.39 4.56
C ASN A 124 0.05 -14.95 4.50
N ASN A 125 0.23 -16.27 4.56
CA ASN A 125 1.49 -16.92 4.26
C ASN A 125 1.66 -16.96 2.74
N LEU A 126 2.51 -16.06 2.22
CA LEU A 126 3.26 -16.29 0.98
C LEU A 126 4.23 -17.46 1.20
N ASN A 127 3.68 -18.66 1.40
CA ASN A 127 4.45 -19.89 1.37
C ASN A 127 4.96 -20.10 -0.07
N ILE A 128 6.07 -20.81 -0.25
CA ILE A 128 6.62 -21.31 -1.53
C ILE A 128 5.54 -21.86 -2.48
N ASN A 129 4.42 -22.34 -1.92
CA ASN A 129 3.23 -22.77 -2.63
C ASN A 129 2.57 -21.67 -3.48
N ALA A 130 2.61 -20.39 -3.09
CA ALA A 130 2.11 -19.28 -3.89
C ALA A 130 2.88 -19.14 -5.21
N THR A 131 4.22 -19.30 -5.17
CA THR A 131 5.07 -19.32 -6.38
C THR A 131 4.76 -20.53 -7.25
N LEU A 132 4.54 -21.71 -6.66
CA LEU A 132 4.16 -22.91 -7.41
C LEU A 132 2.77 -22.80 -8.06
N LEU A 133 1.78 -22.22 -7.37
CA LEU A 133 0.44 -21.97 -7.90
C LEU A 133 0.47 -20.95 -9.05
N LEU A 134 1.28 -19.90 -8.89
CA LEU A 134 1.57 -18.92 -9.93
C LEU A 134 2.16 -19.56 -11.19
N LEU A 135 3.20 -20.38 -11.02
CA LEU A 135 3.85 -21.09 -12.12
C LEU A 135 2.90 -22.09 -12.79
N LYS A 136 2.07 -22.81 -12.02
CA LYS A 136 1.04 -23.71 -12.57
C LYS A 136 0.02 -22.96 -13.41
N LYS A 137 -0.48 -21.80 -12.94
CA LYS A 137 -1.44 -20.97 -13.70
C LYS A 137 -0.80 -20.37 -14.95
N TRP A 138 0.43 -19.88 -14.84
CA TRP A 138 1.20 -19.39 -15.99
C TRP A 138 1.38 -20.48 -17.05
N LYS A 139 1.82 -21.69 -16.66
CA LYS A 139 1.91 -22.84 -17.56
C LYS A 139 0.56 -23.22 -18.20
N ARG A 140 -0.58 -23.03 -17.51
CA ARG A 140 -1.91 -23.27 -18.08
C ARG A 140 -2.35 -22.20 -19.09
N MET A 141 -2.01 -20.93 -18.87
CA MET A 141 -2.38 -19.85 -19.78
C MET A 141 -1.54 -19.83 -21.06
N PHE A 142 -0.30 -20.34 -21.01
CA PHE A 142 0.63 -20.33 -22.14
C PHE A 142 0.94 -21.71 -22.72
N ARG A 143 0.12 -22.73 -22.40
CA ARG A 143 0.07 -23.97 -23.19
C ARG A 143 -0.71 -23.69 -24.47
N VAL A 144 0.04 -23.44 -25.54
CA VAL A 144 -0.40 -23.71 -26.92
C VAL A 144 -0.44 -25.22 -27.12
#